data_AF-A0A0T6AG42-F1
#
_entry.id   AF-A0A0T6AG42-F1
#
_cell.length_a   1.000
_cell.length_b   1.000
_cell.length_c   1.000
_cell.angle_alpha   90.00
_cell.angle_beta   90.00
_cell.angle_gamma   90.00
#
_symmetry.space_group_name_H-M   'P 1'
#
loop_
_entity.id
_entity.type
_entity.pdbx_description
1 polymer ?
#
loop_
_entity_poly.entity_id
_entity_poly.type
_entity_poly.pdbx_seq_one_letter_code
_entity_poly.pdbx_strand_id
1 'polypeptide(L)' 'MTHDQGLIPLKLVHFEDGVNVTMGLPVIRTSVDHGTAYDIAGKGVASPGSLLAAIRLAAAMAGVRG' A
#
# COMPACT_ATOMS: atom_id res chain seq x y z
N MET A 1 3.55 3.36 -21.54
CA MET A 1 4.27 3.54 -20.26
C MET A 1 4.21 2.23 -19.49
N THR A 2 5.30 1.82 -18.85
CA THR A 2 5.44 0.52 -18.16
C THR A 2 5.53 0.69 -16.64
N HIS A 3 5.31 -0.41 -15.92
CA HIS A 3 5.29 -0.48 -14.45
C HIS A 3 6.51 0.20 -13.78
N ASP A 4 7.71 -0.18 -14.20
CA ASP A 4 8.95 0.28 -13.56
C ASP A 4 9.23 1.77 -13.78
N GLN A 5 8.68 2.34 -14.85
CA GLN A 5 8.80 3.78 -15.09
C GLN A 5 8.09 4.62 -14.02
N GLY A 6 6.99 4.10 -13.46
CA GLY A 6 6.22 4.78 -12.41
C GLY A 6 6.59 4.33 -11.01
N LEU A 7 6.81 3.04 -10.78
CA LEU A 7 6.95 2.52 -9.42
C LEU A 7 8.37 2.66 -8.85
N ILE A 8 9.42 2.64 -9.68
CA ILE A 8 10.78 2.91 -9.19
C ILE A 8 10.88 4.29 -8.50
N PRO A 9 10.49 5.41 -9.15
CA PRO A 9 10.59 6.72 -8.49
C PRO A 9 9.62 6.86 -7.31
N LEU A 10 8.43 6.25 -7.37
CA LEU A 10 7.50 6.25 -6.23
C LEU A 10 8.13 5.55 -5.02
N LYS A 11 8.70 4.37 -5.22
CA LYS A 11 9.35 3.59 -4.16
C LYS A 11 10.60 4.25 -3.59
N LEU A 12 11.31 5.05 -4.38
CA LEU A 12 12.46 5.83 -3.91
C LEU A 12 12.04 6.86 -2.84
N VAL A 13 10.86 7.45 -2.99
CA VAL A 13 10.36 8.51 -2.09
C VAL A 13 9.46 7.95 -0.98
N HIS A 14 8.64 6.94 -1.28
CA HIS A 14 7.59 6.39 -0.41
C HIS A 14 7.78 4.89 -0.14
N PHE A 15 9.01 4.49 0.22
CA PHE A 15 9.32 3.08 0.40
C PHE A 15 8.49 2.41 1.51
N GLU A 16 8.26 3.14 2.61
CA GLU A 16 7.60 2.61 3.82
C GLU A 16 6.10 2.90 3.90
N ASP A 17 5.63 3.97 3.28
CA ASP A 17 4.27 4.50 3.40
C ASP A 17 3.46 4.49 2.09
N GLY A 18 4.04 3.98 1.00
CA GLY A 18 3.33 3.73 -0.25
C GLY A 18 2.08 2.85 -0.04
N VAL A 19 1.00 3.20 -0.76
CA VAL A 19 -0.27 2.47 -0.76
C VAL A 19 -0.67 2.12 -2.18
N ASN A 20 -0.98 0.85 -2.42
CA ASN A 20 -1.55 0.41 -3.69
C ASN A 20 -3.08 0.58 -3.65
N VAL A 21 -3.64 1.30 -4.63
CA VAL A 21 -5.08 1.54 -4.78
C VAL A 21 -5.57 0.92 -6.08
N THR A 22 -6.61 0.10 -6.01
CA THR A 22 -7.23 -0.46 -7.23
C THR A 22 -8.44 0.36 -7.65
N MET A 23 -8.31 1.01 -8.79
CA MET A 23 -9.38 1.79 -9.42
C MET A 23 -10.31 0.91 -10.25
N GLY A 24 -11.59 1.29 -10.33
CA GLY A 24 -12.59 0.64 -11.18
C GLY A 24 -13.40 -0.48 -10.51
N LEU A 25 -13.14 -0.81 -9.25
CA LEU A 25 -13.95 -1.76 -8.48
C LEU A 25 -15.19 -1.10 -7.88
N PRO A 26 -16.28 -1.85 -7.60
CA PRO A 26 -17.47 -1.34 -6.90
C PRO A 26 -17.23 -1.16 -5.39
N VAL A 27 -16.04 -1.48 -4.89
CA VAL A 27 -15.65 -1.35 -3.49
C VAL A 27 -14.32 -0.60 -3.38
N ILE A 28 -14.10 0.05 -2.24
CA ILE A 28 -12.78 0.64 -1.95
C ILE A 28 -11.82 -0.51 -1.68
N ARG A 29 -10.71 -0.55 -2.43
CA ARG A 29 -9.64 -1.54 -2.22
C ARG A 29 -8.29 -0.84 -2.20
N THR A 30 -7.70 -0.82 -1.01
CA THR A 30 -6.30 -0.47 -0.78
C THR A 30 -5.50 -1.74 -0.44
N SER A 31 -4.18 -1.68 -0.55
CA SER A 31 -3.26 -2.77 -0.21
C SER A 31 -1.92 -2.21 0.21
N VAL A 32 -1.18 -3.00 0.98
CA VAL A 32 0.25 -2.78 1.23
C VAL A 32 1.02 -2.73 -0.09
N ASP A 33 2.17 -2.07 -0.05
CA ASP A 33 3.07 -1.86 -1.19
C ASP A 33 4.33 -2.74 -1.09
N HIS A 34 4.38 -3.68 -0.15
CA HIS A 34 5.47 -4.66 -0.02
C HIS A 34 5.00 -6.08 -0.38
N GLY A 35 5.97 -6.97 -0.58
CA GLY A 35 5.74 -8.40 -0.77
C GLY A 35 5.49 -9.14 0.55
N THR A 36 5.59 -10.48 0.50
CA THR A 36 5.29 -11.36 1.65
C THR A 36 6.35 -11.40 2.74
N ALA A 37 7.61 -11.08 2.40
CA ALA A 37 8.74 -11.09 3.32
C ALA A 37 8.85 -12.39 4.16
N TYR A 38 8.84 -13.54 3.47
CA TYR A 38 8.80 -14.87 4.11
C TYR A 38 9.97 -15.13 5.07
N ASP A 39 11.13 -14.55 4.79
CA ASP A 39 12.33 -14.64 5.60
C ASP A 39 12.18 -14.00 6.99
N ILE A 40 11.20 -13.10 7.18
CA ILE A 40 10.92 -12.44 8.47
C ILE A 40 9.58 -12.82 9.10
N ALA A 41 8.83 -13.73 8.49
CA ALA A 41 7.56 -14.21 9.02
C ALA A 41 7.74 -14.82 10.42
N GLY A 42 6.92 -14.38 11.39
CA GLY A 42 6.97 -14.85 12.78
C GLY A 42 8.14 -14.32 13.62
N LYS A 43 9.04 -13.49 13.06
CA LYS A 43 10.20 -12.95 13.80
C LYS A 43 9.90 -11.66 14.58
N GLY A 44 8.73 -11.05 14.38
CA GLY A 44 8.33 -9.81 15.07
C GLY A 44 9.08 -8.55 14.60
N VAL A 45 9.76 -8.60 13.44
CA VAL A 45 10.58 -7.50 12.91
C VAL A 45 9.95 -6.79 11.68
N ALA A 46 8.76 -7.22 11.26
CA ALA A 46 8.08 -6.60 10.12
C ALA A 46 7.57 -5.20 10.49
N SER A 47 7.83 -4.20 9.63
CA SER A 47 7.25 -2.86 9.78
C SER A 47 5.77 -2.87 9.40
N PRO A 48 4.85 -2.37 10.26
CA PRO A 48 3.44 -2.25 9.92
C PRO A 48 3.10 -0.96 9.13
N GLY A 49 4.09 -0.13 8.79
CA GLY A 49 3.88 1.22 8.23
C GLY A 49 2.95 1.26 7.01
N SER A 50 3.28 0.50 5.95
CA SER A 50 2.47 0.46 4.73
C SER A 50 1.05 -0.07 4.98
N LEU A 51 0.89 -1.04 5.89
CA LEU A 51 -0.45 -1.54 6.25
C LEU A 51 -1.28 -0.47 6.95
N LEU A 52 -0.70 0.25 7.91
CA LEU A 52 -1.38 1.35 8.58
C LEU A 52 -1.75 2.47 7.61
N ALA A 53 -0.86 2.82 6.68
CA ALA A 53 -1.13 3.79 5.61
C ALA A 53 -2.30 3.33 4.72
N ALA A 54 -2.31 2.07 4.30
CA ALA A 54 -3.37 1.51 3.47
C ALA A 54 -4.75 1.53 4.15
N ILE A 55 -4.80 1.19 5.44
CA ILE A 55 -6.04 1.23 6.24
C ILE A 55 -6.53 2.67 6.40
N ARG A 56 -5.64 3.61 6.74
CA ARG A 56 -5.98 5.03 6.90
C ARG A 56 -6.53 5.63 5.61
N LEU A 57 -5.90 5.33 4.47
CA LEU A 57 -6.37 5.81 3.17
C LEU A 57 -7.75 5.22 2.85
N ALA A 58 -7.98 3.93 3.08
CA ALA A 58 -9.30 3.33 2.87
C ALA A 58 -10.39 3.99 3.74
N ALA A 59 -10.09 4.27 5.01
CA ALA A 59 -11.01 4.96 5.91
C ALA A 59 -11.31 6.40 5.43
N ALA A 60 -10.28 7.13 4.97
CA ALA A 60 -10.47 8.46 4.40
C ALA A 60 -11.31 8.45 3.12
N MET A 61 -11.06 7.49 2.21
CA MET A 61 -11.87 7.29 1.00
C MET A 61 -13.32 6.93 1.32
N ALA A 62 -13.54 6.11 2.36
CA ALA A 62 -14.89 5.75 2.81
C ALA A 62 -15.64 6.95 3.39
N GLY A 63 -14.95 7.84 4.12
CA GLY A 63 -15.55 9.04 4.71
C GLY A 63 -16.02 10.09 3.68
N VAL A 64 -15.51 10.05 2.45
CA VAL A 64 -15.94 10.94 1.35
C VAL A 64 -16.86 10.24 0.34
N ARG A 65 -17.09 8.93 0.49
CA ARG A 65 -17.98 8.16 -0.35
C ARG A 65 -19.40 8.34 0.19
N GLY A 66 -20.17 9.22 -0.45
CA GLY A 66 -21.57 9.50 -0.13
C GLY A 66 -22.46 8.28 -0.17
#